data_AF-A0A158RBY6-F1
#
_entry.id   AF-A0A158RBY6-F1
#
_cell.length_a   1.000
_cell.length_b   1.000
_cell.length_c   1.000
_cell.angle_alpha   90.00
_cell.angle_beta   90.00
_cell.angle_gamma   90.00
#
_symmetry.space_group_name_H-M   'P 1'
#
loop_
_entity.id
_entity.type
_entity.pdbx_description
1 polymer ?
#
loop_
_entity_poly.entity_id
_entity_poly.type
_entity_poly.pdbx_seq_one_letter_code
_entity_poly.pdbx_strand_id
1 'polypeptide(L)'
;MVLTAILSMVRYVGDIDDRDFVDRLHSYFTTNILIAFAILVSFKQFGGKPVECLIPDTFSGAWEKYAENYCWAQDTYYIPIREVVAGMPLSEKKQRRISYYQWVPFFLLLEAAFFRLPSVIWKYMAGHSGIKLHEIVKLASDPNNIKPEIKKANIKALTLHLQGALRFHRRLRKKQINPHEYLRILNIPYTASFVTYMYIMTKFVYLSNACIQLLIMNKFLETDHYNWYGFGAVLDLLRGATWEQSGMFPRVSLCDFDVRVMGNIQPHTIQCVLVINIFNEKIFIFLWFWYLILICFTTGSLVYWIGICLIPCPNRNFVVRHLEMSELPFDFQESKDDVEKFISYLKNDGMFVIRMITVHAGVIFGNELIYALWKSYFGIESQIRRCSSFPASAIIWTPPGGNTSDIHKLDYFMDKVVIFTYLNMKNSLFVLNLILEKKKTAVYLL
;
A
#
# COMPACT_ATOMS: atom_id res chain seq x y z
N MET A 1 6.20 -12.41 -25.95
CA MET A 1 6.58 -11.05 -25.51
C MET A 1 5.72 -10.52 -24.35
N VAL A 2 4.39 -10.61 -24.41
CA VAL A 2 3.51 -10.16 -23.31
C VAL A 2 3.67 -11.04 -22.05
N LEU A 3 3.67 -12.37 -22.19
CA LEU A 3 3.87 -13.29 -21.06
C LEU A 3 5.22 -13.10 -20.37
N THR A 4 6.29 -12.85 -21.13
CA THR A 4 7.63 -12.56 -20.60
C THR A 4 7.69 -11.21 -19.90
N ALA A 5 6.97 -10.19 -20.40
CA ALA A 5 6.84 -8.89 -19.74
C ALA A 5 6.00 -8.96 -18.44
N ILE A 6 4.97 -9.80 -18.43
CA ILE A 6 4.17 -10.11 -17.23
C ILE A 6 5.04 -10.86 -16.22
N LEU A 7 5.78 -11.89 -16.63
CA LEU A 7 6.68 -12.65 -15.76
C LEU A 7 7.83 -11.78 -15.22
N SER A 8 8.35 -10.84 -16.02
CA SER A 8 9.36 -9.88 -15.55
C SER A 8 8.76 -8.84 -14.60
N MET A 9 7.54 -8.36 -14.82
CA MET A 9 6.82 -7.52 -13.86
C MET A 9 6.54 -8.28 -12.56
N VAL A 10 6.06 -9.51 -12.62
CA VAL A 10 5.78 -10.35 -11.44
C VAL A 10 7.07 -10.63 -10.64
N ARG A 11 8.22 -10.84 -11.31
CA ARG A 11 9.54 -10.95 -10.67
C ARG A 11 10.01 -9.62 -10.06
N TYR A 12 9.85 -8.49 -10.76
CA TYR A 12 10.22 -7.17 -10.25
C TYR A 12 9.39 -6.76 -9.02
N VAL A 13 8.15 -7.21 -8.93
CA VAL A 13 7.26 -6.95 -7.78
C VAL A 13 7.59 -7.89 -6.61
N GLY A 14 8.36 -8.97 -6.82
CA GLY A 14 8.70 -9.99 -5.83
C GLY A 14 9.96 -9.74 -5.00
N ASP A 15 10.76 -8.70 -5.30
CA ASP A 15 11.95 -8.38 -4.53
C ASP A 15 11.58 -8.00 -3.09
N ILE A 16 12.35 -8.52 -2.13
CA ILE A 16 12.13 -8.45 -0.69
C ILE A 16 11.75 -7.03 -0.29
N ASP A 17 10.46 -6.84 -0.05
CA ASP A 17 9.88 -5.56 0.31
C ASP A 17 9.86 -5.50 1.85
N ASP A 18 10.25 -4.34 2.38
CA ASP A 18 10.29 -3.91 3.78
C ASP A 18 8.89 -3.78 4.40
N ARG A 19 7.99 -4.66 4.00
CA ARG A 19 6.56 -4.60 4.21
C ARG A 19 6.10 -5.82 4.98
N ASP A 20 5.19 -5.59 5.91
CA ASP A 20 4.50 -6.67 6.61
C ASP A 20 3.83 -7.63 5.62
N PHE A 21 3.60 -8.87 6.05
CA PHE A 21 2.85 -9.85 5.29
C PHE A 21 1.50 -9.30 4.79
N VAL A 22 0.78 -8.56 5.65
CA VAL A 22 -0.51 -7.95 5.31
C VAL A 22 -0.37 -6.88 4.23
N ASP A 23 0.68 -6.05 4.28
CA ASP A 23 0.93 -5.02 3.26
C ASP A 23 1.29 -5.65 1.90
N ARG A 24 1.97 -6.80 1.92
CA ARG A 24 2.22 -7.62 0.72
C ARG A 24 0.92 -8.21 0.17
N LEU A 25 -0.03 -8.60 1.03
CA LEU A 25 -1.32 -9.11 0.61
C LEU A 25 -2.09 -8.10 -0.24
N HIS A 26 -2.05 -6.81 0.11
CA HIS A 26 -2.62 -5.74 -0.71
C HIS A 26 -1.80 -5.46 -1.98
N SER A 27 -0.55 -5.05 -1.80
CA SER A 27 0.23 -4.42 -2.86
C SER A 27 0.87 -5.38 -3.87
N TYR A 28 1.00 -6.67 -3.50
CA TYR A 28 1.53 -7.73 -4.35
C TYR A 28 0.43 -8.69 -4.76
N PHE A 29 -0.17 -9.41 -3.80
CA PHE A 29 -1.09 -10.50 -4.12
C PHE A 29 -2.39 -9.98 -4.75
N THR A 30 -3.06 -9.01 -4.13
CA THR A 30 -4.34 -8.49 -4.63
C THR A 30 -4.17 -7.79 -5.99
N THR A 31 -3.14 -6.94 -6.13
CA THR A 31 -2.83 -6.30 -7.41
C THR A 31 -2.57 -7.33 -8.52
N ASN A 32 -1.80 -8.39 -8.27
CA ASN A 32 -1.53 -9.42 -9.27
C ASN A 32 -2.77 -10.26 -9.61
N ILE A 33 -3.62 -10.58 -8.61
CA ILE A 33 -4.89 -11.28 -8.81
C ILE A 33 -5.81 -10.46 -9.73
N LEU A 34 -5.95 -9.16 -9.45
CA LEU A 34 -6.77 -8.25 -10.26
C LEU A 34 -6.27 -8.10 -11.69
N ILE A 35 -4.95 -7.96 -11.88
CA ILE A 35 -4.33 -7.92 -13.20
C ILE A 35 -4.57 -9.24 -13.95
N ALA A 36 -4.43 -10.39 -13.28
CA ALA A 36 -4.67 -11.69 -13.87
C ALA A 36 -6.13 -11.85 -14.34
N PHE A 37 -7.10 -11.43 -13.52
CA PHE A 37 -8.51 -11.44 -13.92
C PHE A 37 -8.80 -10.45 -15.05
N ALA A 38 -8.21 -9.24 -15.03
CA ALA A 38 -8.36 -8.30 -16.12
C ALA A 38 -7.85 -8.88 -17.47
N ILE A 39 -6.72 -9.59 -17.45
CA ILE A 39 -6.18 -10.29 -18.62
C ILE A 39 -7.11 -11.42 -19.07
N LEU A 40 -7.62 -12.23 -18.13
CA LEU A 40 -8.53 -13.34 -18.43
C LEU A 40 -9.82 -12.86 -19.10
N VAL A 41 -10.45 -11.82 -18.54
CA VAL A 41 -11.68 -11.23 -19.10
C VAL A 41 -11.38 -10.59 -20.46
N SER A 42 -10.28 -9.85 -20.58
CA SER A 42 -9.85 -9.25 -21.86
C SER A 42 -9.61 -10.30 -22.94
N PHE A 43 -8.99 -11.44 -22.60
CA PHE A 43 -8.78 -12.54 -23.54
C PHE A 43 -10.12 -13.07 -24.06
N LYS A 44 -11.12 -13.24 -23.19
CA LYS A 44 -12.45 -13.68 -23.61
C LYS A 44 -13.20 -12.61 -24.43
N GLN A 45 -13.00 -11.34 -24.11
CA GLN A 45 -13.65 -10.19 -24.76
C GLN A 45 -13.12 -9.92 -26.18
N PHE A 46 -11.80 -10.00 -26.39
CA PHE A 46 -11.17 -9.69 -27.68
C PHE A 46 -10.75 -10.93 -28.48
N GLY A 47 -10.48 -12.05 -27.82
CA GLY A 47 -9.99 -13.28 -28.44
C GLY A 47 -11.05 -14.34 -28.71
N GLY A 48 -12.29 -14.15 -28.23
CA GLY A 48 -13.40 -15.05 -28.46
C GLY A 48 -14.67 -14.32 -28.92
N LYS A 49 -15.78 -15.05 -29.07
CA LYS A 49 -17.11 -14.45 -29.18
C LYS A 49 -17.62 -14.08 -27.77
N PRO A 50 -17.77 -12.78 -27.43
CA PRO A 50 -18.25 -12.37 -26.11
C PRO A 50 -19.79 -12.48 -25.99
N VAL A 51 -20.48 -12.37 -27.13
CA VAL A 51 -21.93 -12.50 -27.29
C VAL A 51 -22.22 -13.41 -28.47
N GLU A 52 -23.23 -14.26 -28.35
CA GLU A 52 -23.73 -15.13 -29.42
C GLU A 52 -25.24 -14.94 -29.52
N CYS A 53 -25.75 -14.60 -30.71
CA CYS A 53 -27.15 -14.22 -30.88
C CYS A 53 -27.93 -15.24 -31.70
N LEU A 54 -29.18 -15.49 -31.28
CA LEU A 54 -30.14 -16.29 -32.03
C LEU A 54 -30.77 -15.42 -33.12
N ILE A 55 -30.47 -15.74 -34.37
CA ILE A 55 -30.91 -14.99 -35.54
C ILE A 55 -31.70 -15.93 -36.46
N PRO A 56 -32.79 -15.47 -37.09
CA PRO A 56 -33.57 -16.30 -38.01
C PRO A 56 -32.74 -16.84 -39.19
N ASP A 57 -33.04 -18.07 -39.63
CA ASP A 57 -32.36 -18.76 -40.73
C ASP A 57 -32.36 -18.01 -42.08
N THR A 58 -33.24 -17.02 -42.23
CA THR A 58 -33.29 -16.15 -43.42
C THR A 58 -32.09 -15.22 -43.55
N PHE A 59 -31.39 -14.94 -42.45
CA PHE A 59 -30.21 -14.07 -42.44
C PHE A 59 -28.95 -14.85 -42.80
N SER A 60 -28.09 -14.28 -43.65
CA SER A 60 -26.81 -14.91 -43.98
C SER A 60 -25.81 -14.78 -42.82
N GLY A 61 -24.76 -15.60 -42.80
CA GLY A 61 -23.73 -15.53 -41.74
C GLY A 61 -22.99 -14.18 -41.64
N ALA A 62 -23.08 -13.31 -42.65
CA ALA A 62 -22.57 -11.94 -42.54
C ALA A 62 -23.47 -11.06 -41.66
N TRP A 63 -24.79 -11.25 -41.74
CA TRP A 63 -25.76 -10.60 -40.86
C TRP A 63 -25.61 -11.07 -39.42
N GLU A 64 -25.29 -12.35 -39.22
CA GLU A 64 -24.99 -12.89 -37.88
C GLU A 64 -23.86 -12.13 -37.21
N LYS A 65 -22.71 -12.02 -37.89
CA LYS A 65 -21.55 -11.27 -37.39
C LYS A 65 -21.84 -9.79 -37.20
N TYR A 66 -22.66 -9.18 -38.07
CA TYR A 66 -23.06 -7.78 -37.91
C TYR A 66 -23.90 -7.60 -36.64
N ALA A 67 -24.92 -8.44 -36.45
CA ALA A 67 -25.82 -8.38 -35.30
C ALA A 67 -25.08 -8.68 -33.99
N GLU A 68 -24.21 -9.71 -33.95
CA GLU A 68 -23.35 -10.00 -32.79
C GLU A 68 -22.48 -8.78 -32.41
N ASN A 69 -21.82 -8.16 -33.39
CA ASN A 69 -20.97 -6.98 -33.13
C ASN A 69 -21.77 -5.73 -32.77
N TYR A 70 -22.93 -5.53 -33.39
CA TYR A 70 -23.83 -4.41 -33.10
C TYR A 70 -24.36 -4.52 -31.67
N CYS A 71 -24.87 -5.70 -31.28
CA CYS A 71 -25.39 -5.96 -29.95
C CYS A 71 -24.31 -6.02 -28.88
N TRP A 72 -23.07 -6.32 -29.25
CA TRP A 72 -21.95 -6.16 -28.35
C TRP A 72 -21.62 -4.68 -28.10
N ALA A 73 -21.66 -3.84 -29.13
CA ALA A 73 -21.36 -2.41 -29.02
C ALA A 73 -22.48 -1.61 -28.35
N GLN A 74 -23.74 -1.99 -28.58
CA GLN A 74 -24.93 -1.35 -28.04
C GLN A 74 -25.33 -1.96 -26.68
N ASP A 75 -25.97 -1.17 -25.82
CA ASP A 75 -26.51 -1.69 -24.56
C ASP A 75 -27.57 -2.77 -24.82
N THR A 76 -27.45 -3.90 -24.12
CA THR A 76 -28.50 -4.93 -24.10
C THR A 76 -29.38 -4.77 -22.86
N TYR A 77 -30.54 -5.41 -22.82
CA TYR A 77 -31.44 -5.34 -21.67
C TYR A 77 -31.96 -6.72 -21.29
N TYR A 78 -32.26 -6.91 -20.00
CA TYR A 78 -32.78 -8.17 -19.48
C TYR A 78 -34.27 -8.08 -19.15
N ILE A 79 -35.03 -9.07 -19.64
CA ILE A 79 -36.44 -9.27 -19.33
C ILE A 79 -36.61 -10.76 -19.01
N PRO A 80 -37.28 -11.12 -17.90
CA PRO A 80 -37.64 -12.52 -17.63
C PRO A 80 -38.43 -13.12 -18.79
N ILE A 81 -38.14 -14.37 -19.16
CA ILE A 81 -38.72 -15.04 -20.35
C ILE A 81 -40.26 -15.06 -20.36
N ARG A 82 -40.89 -14.98 -19.18
CA ARG A 82 -42.36 -15.01 -19.04
C ARG A 82 -43.03 -13.67 -19.33
N GLU A 83 -42.28 -12.57 -19.39
CA GLU A 83 -42.81 -11.23 -19.67
C GLU A 83 -42.81 -10.93 -21.17
N VAL A 84 -43.89 -10.33 -21.66
CA VAL A 84 -44.06 -9.98 -23.07
C VAL A 84 -43.30 -8.69 -23.39
N VAL A 85 -42.41 -8.73 -24.39
CA VAL A 85 -41.58 -7.59 -24.81
C VAL A 85 -42.37 -6.58 -25.65
N ALA A 86 -43.40 -7.04 -26.36
CA ALA A 86 -44.21 -6.23 -27.26
C ALA A 86 -45.02 -5.16 -26.49
N GLY A 87 -44.83 -3.89 -26.84
CA GLY A 87 -45.55 -2.75 -26.24
C GLY A 87 -44.94 -2.18 -24.97
N MET A 88 -43.79 -2.69 -24.50
CA MET A 88 -43.11 -2.15 -23.31
C MET A 88 -42.58 -0.73 -23.57
N PRO A 89 -42.80 0.23 -22.63
CA PRO A 89 -42.31 1.59 -22.79
C PRO A 89 -40.78 1.64 -22.83
N LEU A 90 -40.24 2.52 -23.66
CA LEU A 90 -38.78 2.72 -23.83
C LEU A 90 -38.08 3.10 -22.51
N SER A 91 -38.78 3.71 -21.56
CA SER A 91 -38.26 4.05 -20.24
C SER A 91 -37.93 2.80 -19.41
N GLU A 92 -38.79 1.80 -19.44
CA GLU A 92 -38.59 0.54 -18.70
C GLU A 92 -37.46 -0.27 -19.32
N LYS A 93 -37.40 -0.34 -20.66
CA LYS A 93 -36.27 -0.94 -21.37
C LYS A 93 -34.95 -0.26 -21.01
N LYS A 94 -34.94 1.07 -20.83
CA LYS A 94 -33.74 1.84 -20.43
C LYS A 94 -33.29 1.51 -19.01
N GLN A 95 -34.22 1.31 -18.08
CA GLN A 95 -33.90 1.01 -16.68
C GLN A 95 -33.31 -0.40 -16.53
N ARG A 96 -33.71 -1.35 -17.37
CA ARG A 96 -33.22 -2.75 -17.35
C ARG A 96 -31.99 -2.98 -18.24
N ARG A 97 -31.28 -1.91 -18.64
CA ARG A 97 -30.09 -2.01 -19.49
C ARG A 97 -28.90 -2.57 -18.74
N ILE A 98 -28.04 -3.26 -19.47
CA ILE A 98 -26.85 -3.91 -18.95
C ILE A 98 -25.70 -3.53 -19.87
N SER A 99 -24.76 -2.76 -19.33
CA SER A 99 -23.57 -2.31 -20.06
C SER A 99 -22.26 -2.49 -19.26
N TYR A 100 -22.33 -2.82 -17.97
CA TYR A 100 -21.14 -2.93 -17.10
C TYR A 100 -20.11 -3.94 -17.62
N TYR A 101 -20.54 -5.02 -18.30
CA TYR A 101 -19.66 -6.10 -18.76
C TYR A 101 -18.58 -5.61 -19.74
N GLN A 102 -18.84 -4.55 -20.50
CA GLN A 102 -17.87 -3.95 -21.43
C GLN A 102 -16.70 -3.30 -20.66
N TRP A 103 -16.97 -2.80 -19.45
CA TRP A 103 -16.06 -1.99 -18.65
C TRP A 103 -15.28 -2.79 -17.60
N VAL A 104 -15.63 -4.06 -17.38
CA VAL A 104 -15.05 -4.92 -16.33
C VAL A 104 -13.51 -4.98 -16.39
N PRO A 105 -12.83 -5.18 -17.53
CA PRO A 105 -11.37 -5.24 -17.55
C PRO A 105 -10.72 -3.93 -17.10
N PHE A 106 -11.27 -2.79 -17.53
CA PHE A 106 -10.76 -1.47 -17.16
C PHE A 106 -10.99 -1.18 -15.68
N PHE A 107 -12.16 -1.59 -15.17
CA PHE A 107 -12.49 -1.52 -13.75
C PHE A 107 -11.47 -2.28 -12.91
N LEU A 108 -11.19 -3.56 -13.23
CA LEU A 108 -10.23 -4.38 -12.50
C LEU A 108 -8.81 -3.81 -12.52
N LEU A 109 -8.37 -3.22 -13.64
CA LEU A 109 -7.05 -2.56 -13.73
C LEU A 109 -6.99 -1.29 -12.86
N LEU A 110 -8.08 -0.52 -12.82
CA LEU A 110 -8.18 0.66 -11.97
C LEU A 110 -8.16 0.28 -10.49
N GLU A 111 -8.90 -0.75 -10.08
CA GLU A 111 -8.82 -1.30 -8.72
C GLU A 111 -7.38 -1.75 -8.39
N ALA A 112 -6.72 -2.46 -9.30
CA ALA A 112 -5.34 -2.93 -9.11
C ALA A 112 -4.37 -1.76 -8.86
N ALA A 113 -4.53 -0.66 -9.59
CA ALA A 113 -3.74 0.56 -9.41
C ALA A 113 -3.98 1.19 -8.03
N PHE A 114 -5.23 1.28 -7.59
CA PHE A 114 -5.57 1.81 -6.27
C PHE A 114 -5.05 0.93 -5.12
N PHE A 115 -5.05 -0.39 -5.25
CA PHE A 115 -4.41 -1.28 -4.25
C PHE A 115 -2.89 -1.11 -4.18
N ARG A 116 -2.25 -0.67 -5.28
CA ARG A 116 -0.81 -0.40 -5.32
C ARG A 116 -0.44 0.96 -4.71
N LEU A 117 -1.32 1.95 -4.83
CA LEU A 117 -1.07 3.35 -4.46
C LEU A 117 -0.55 3.56 -3.02
N PRO A 118 -1.11 2.93 -1.96
CA PRO A 118 -0.64 3.15 -0.60
C PRO A 118 0.82 2.70 -0.40
N SER A 119 1.25 1.65 -1.11
CA SER A 119 2.63 1.17 -1.06
C SER A 119 3.62 2.15 -1.69
N VAL A 120 3.21 2.85 -2.75
CA VAL A 120 4.02 3.88 -3.41
C VAL A 120 4.14 5.10 -2.51
N ILE A 121 3.04 5.50 -1.86
CA ILE A 121 3.03 6.58 -0.87
C ILE A 121 3.98 6.27 0.28
N TRP A 122 3.93 5.04 0.83
CA TRP A 122 4.83 4.63 1.90
C TRP A 122 6.31 4.77 1.50
N LYS A 123 6.70 4.24 0.33
CA LYS A 123 8.09 4.33 -0.14
C LYS A 123 8.56 5.77 -0.31
N TYR A 124 7.70 6.63 -0.88
CA TYR A 124 8.00 8.05 -1.06
C TYR A 124 8.17 8.77 0.28
N MET A 125 7.25 8.56 1.22
CA MET A 125 7.25 9.22 2.53
C MET A 125 8.36 8.71 3.45
N ALA A 126 8.60 7.40 3.48
CA ALA A 126 9.66 6.79 4.27
C ALA A 126 11.05 7.26 3.82
N GLY A 127 11.25 7.50 2.52
CA GLY A 127 12.50 8.05 1.98
C GLY A 127 12.88 9.43 2.55
N HIS A 128 11.90 10.22 3.00
CA HIS A 128 12.13 11.55 3.57
C HIS A 128 12.45 11.52 5.08
N SER A 129 12.29 10.38 5.75
CA SER A 129 12.49 10.27 7.20
C SER A 129 13.95 10.29 7.66
N GLY A 130 14.90 10.21 6.72
CA GLY A 130 16.33 10.01 7.02
C GLY A 130 16.70 8.59 7.47
N ILE A 131 15.71 7.74 7.81
CA ILE A 131 15.89 6.32 8.10
C ILE A 131 15.38 5.54 6.89
N LYS A 132 16.30 5.10 6.03
CA LYS A 132 15.95 4.28 4.86
C LYS A 132 15.64 2.84 5.28
N LEU A 133 14.39 2.60 5.68
CA LEU A 133 13.93 1.29 6.16
C LEU A 133 14.20 0.16 5.16
N HIS A 134 13.97 0.40 3.87
CA HIS A 134 14.21 -0.57 2.81
C HIS A 134 15.67 -1.07 2.78
N GLU A 135 16.63 -0.15 2.83
CA GLU A 135 18.07 -0.51 2.83
C GLU A 135 18.46 -1.26 4.11
N ILE A 136 17.89 -0.86 5.24
CA ILE A 136 18.12 -1.50 6.56
C ILE A 136 17.60 -2.94 6.57
N VAL A 137 16.37 -3.16 6.12
CA VAL A 137 15.75 -4.49 6.08
C VAL A 137 16.47 -5.39 5.07
N LYS A 138 16.88 -4.84 3.92
CA LYS A 138 17.66 -5.56 2.92
C LYS A 138 19.01 -6.01 3.47
N LEU A 139 19.73 -5.14 4.18
CA LEU A 139 21.01 -5.49 4.81
C LEU A 139 20.85 -6.53 5.93
N ALA A 140 19.77 -6.44 6.70
CA ALA A 140 19.46 -7.41 7.75
C ALA A 140 19.04 -8.78 7.21
N SER A 141 18.36 -8.81 6.05
CA SER A 141 17.86 -10.04 5.41
C SER A 141 18.81 -10.62 4.36
N ASP A 142 20.05 -10.12 4.29
CA ASP A 142 21.06 -10.59 3.32
C ASP A 142 21.37 -12.08 3.56
N PRO A 143 21.29 -12.96 2.53
CA PRO A 143 21.64 -14.37 2.66
C PRO A 143 23.09 -14.60 3.13
N ASN A 144 24.00 -13.63 2.93
CA ASN A 144 25.37 -13.72 3.40
C ASN A 144 25.52 -13.58 4.93
N ASN A 145 24.46 -13.20 5.64
CA ASN A 145 24.44 -13.08 7.11
C ASN A 145 24.56 -14.45 7.83
N ILE A 146 24.58 -15.56 7.09
CA ILE A 146 24.94 -16.88 7.62
C ILE A 146 26.41 -16.89 8.07
N LYS A 147 27.29 -16.13 7.40
CA LYS A 147 28.70 -16.02 7.79
C LYS A 147 28.84 -15.05 8.98
N PRO A 148 29.44 -15.47 10.10
CA PRO A 148 29.47 -14.67 11.33
C PRO A 148 30.25 -13.36 11.18
N GLU A 149 31.29 -13.32 10.33
CA GLU A 149 32.07 -12.10 10.09
C GLU A 149 31.27 -11.03 9.35
N ILE A 150 30.58 -11.43 8.27
CA ILE A 150 29.73 -10.53 7.48
C ILE A 150 28.56 -10.05 8.34
N LYS A 151 27.92 -10.95 9.09
CA LYS A 151 26.85 -10.62 10.01
C LYS A 151 27.28 -9.57 11.03
N LYS A 152 28.42 -9.76 11.69
CA LYS A 152 28.97 -8.78 12.66
C LYS A 152 29.27 -7.43 12.02
N ALA A 153 29.83 -7.42 10.81
CA ALA A 153 30.07 -6.18 10.07
C ALA A 153 28.76 -5.46 9.71
N ASN A 154 27.75 -6.19 9.24
CA ASN A 154 26.42 -5.66 8.91
C ASN A 154 25.70 -5.12 10.15
N ILE A 155 25.74 -5.84 11.27
CA ILE A 155 25.17 -5.36 12.55
C ILE A 155 25.87 -4.09 13.03
N LYS A 156 27.20 -4.00 12.90
CA LYS A 156 27.96 -2.79 13.24
C LYS A 156 27.56 -1.62 12.35
N ALA A 157 27.43 -1.84 11.04
CA ALA A 157 26.98 -0.82 10.09
C ALA A 157 25.55 -0.32 10.42
N LEU A 158 24.63 -1.24 10.70
CA LEU A 158 23.26 -0.92 11.12
C LEU A 158 23.24 -0.13 12.43
N THR A 159 24.02 -0.55 13.41
CA THR A 159 24.13 0.13 14.72
C THR A 159 24.60 1.57 14.53
N LEU A 160 25.63 1.80 13.72
CA LEU A 160 26.14 3.14 13.41
C LEU A 160 25.10 4.00 12.68
N HIS A 161 24.37 3.42 11.72
CA HIS A 161 23.32 4.11 10.98
C HIS A 161 22.15 4.53 11.89
N LEU A 162 21.61 3.59 12.68
CA LEU A 162 20.53 3.89 13.64
C LEU A 162 20.96 4.94 14.67
N GLN A 163 22.20 4.88 15.16
CA GLN A 163 22.72 5.91 16.07
C GLN A 163 22.88 7.27 15.43
N GLY A 164 23.29 7.32 14.17
CA GLY A 164 23.35 8.55 13.39
C GLY A 164 21.97 9.19 13.29
N ALA A 165 20.96 8.39 12.92
CA ALA A 165 19.57 8.83 12.82
C ALA A 165 19.00 9.28 14.18
N LEU A 166 19.16 8.50 15.24
CA LEU A 166 18.68 8.86 16.58
C LEU A 166 19.35 10.14 17.12
N ARG A 167 20.66 10.32 16.87
CA ARG A 167 21.38 11.56 17.22
C ARG A 167 20.85 12.76 16.43
N PHE A 168 20.59 12.59 15.14
CA PHE A 168 20.02 13.63 14.29
C PHE A 168 18.65 14.09 14.83
N HIS A 169 17.73 13.16 15.11
CA HIS A 169 16.44 13.49 15.72
C HIS A 169 16.57 14.13 17.11
N ARG A 170 17.56 13.74 17.92
CA ARG A 170 17.83 14.38 19.22
C ARG A 170 18.30 15.82 19.06
N ARG A 171 19.15 16.12 18.07
CA ARG A 171 19.64 17.47 17.76
C ARG A 171 18.51 18.36 17.24
N LEU A 172 17.66 17.85 16.35
CA LEU A 172 16.48 18.55 15.84
C LEU A 172 15.55 19.01 16.98
N ARG A 173 15.25 18.11 17.92
CA ARG A 173 14.43 18.45 19.10
C ARG A 173 15.07 19.52 19.98
N LYS A 174 16.40 19.47 20.21
CA LYS A 174 17.11 20.47 21.02
C LYS A 174 17.06 21.86 20.37
N LYS A 175 17.05 21.96 19.05
CA LYS A 175 16.94 23.23 18.33
C LYS A 175 15.49 23.76 18.21
N GLN A 176 14.47 23.02 18.68
CA GLN A 176 13.05 23.40 18.65
C GLN A 176 12.61 24.11 17.35
N ILE A 177 12.96 23.52 16.19
CA ILE A 177 12.62 24.10 14.90
C ILE A 177 11.14 23.78 14.62
N ASN A 178 10.26 24.76 14.79
CA ASN A 178 8.85 24.71 14.38
C ASN A 178 8.69 25.57 13.11
N PRO A 179 8.84 25.01 11.90
CA PRO A 179 8.84 25.79 10.67
C PRO A 179 7.47 26.38 10.31
N HIS A 180 6.36 25.78 10.75
CA HIS A 180 5.02 26.31 10.53
C HIS A 180 4.21 26.44 11.82
N GLU A 181 3.69 27.65 12.08
CA GLU A 181 2.88 27.97 13.26
C GLU A 181 1.39 27.60 13.06
N TYR A 182 0.88 27.67 11.82
CA TYR A 182 -0.54 27.43 11.49
C TYR A 182 -0.88 25.98 11.08
N LEU A 183 -0.02 25.31 10.31
CA LEU A 183 -0.25 23.92 9.85
C LEU A 183 0.59 22.94 10.66
N ARG A 184 0.13 22.61 11.88
CA ARG A 184 0.82 21.67 12.79
C ARG A 184 1.05 20.27 12.17
N ILE A 185 0.23 19.86 11.19
CA ILE A 185 0.38 18.59 10.46
C ILE A 185 1.68 18.57 9.63
N LEU A 186 2.15 19.72 9.12
CA LEU A 186 3.41 19.81 8.37
C LEU A 186 4.65 19.73 9.27
N ASN A 187 4.48 19.80 10.61
CA ASN A 187 5.58 19.64 11.57
C ASN A 187 5.82 18.16 11.94
N ILE A 188 4.97 17.23 11.48
CA ILE A 188 5.10 15.78 11.69
C ILE A 188 6.48 15.22 11.25
N PRO A 189 7.09 15.58 10.09
CA PRO A 189 8.44 15.14 9.69
C PRO A 189 9.57 15.49 10.66
N TYR A 190 9.37 16.47 11.54
CA TYR A 190 10.38 16.90 12.51
C TYR A 190 10.22 16.21 13.88
N THR A 191 9.23 15.34 14.03
CA THR A 191 8.94 14.62 15.28
C THR A 191 9.73 13.31 15.33
N ALA A 192 10.12 12.87 16.53
CA ALA A 192 10.91 11.64 16.72
C ALA A 192 10.07 10.33 16.73
N SER A 193 8.85 10.41 16.22
CA SER A 193 7.89 9.33 16.03
C SER A 193 7.29 9.37 14.61
N PHE A 194 8.02 9.97 13.66
CA PHE A 194 7.56 10.26 12.32
C PHE A 194 7.31 8.99 11.51
N VAL A 195 8.29 8.08 11.51
CA VAL A 195 8.23 6.83 10.72
C VAL A 195 7.07 5.98 11.20
N THR A 196 6.93 5.85 12.51
CA THR A 196 5.86 5.07 13.14
C THR A 196 4.47 5.64 12.79
N TYR A 197 4.30 6.97 12.87
CA TYR A 197 3.03 7.62 12.52
C TYR A 197 2.69 7.44 11.04
N MET A 198 3.66 7.64 10.14
CA MET A 198 3.47 7.44 8.71
C MET A 198 3.11 5.98 8.38
N TYR A 199 3.65 5.03 9.14
CA TYR A 199 3.32 3.62 8.96
C TYR A 199 1.87 3.32 9.34
N ILE A 200 1.43 3.80 10.51
CA ILE A 200 0.02 3.68 10.95
C ILE A 200 -0.92 4.36 9.96
N MET A 201 -0.56 5.55 9.48
CA MET A 201 -1.34 6.26 8.46
C MET A 201 -1.45 5.43 7.17
N THR A 202 -0.36 4.79 6.73
CA THR A 202 -0.38 3.90 5.57
C THR A 202 -1.32 2.70 5.79
N LYS A 203 -1.29 2.08 6.97
CA LYS A 203 -2.23 0.99 7.33
C LYS A 203 -3.68 1.44 7.30
N PHE A 204 -3.96 2.64 7.79
CA PHE A 204 -5.30 3.24 7.70
C PHE A 204 -5.73 3.48 6.25
N VAL A 205 -4.81 3.95 5.39
CA VAL A 205 -5.08 4.11 3.95
C VAL A 205 -5.34 2.75 3.28
N TYR A 206 -4.62 1.68 3.64
CA TYR A 206 -4.92 0.33 3.13
C TYR A 206 -6.32 -0.14 3.52
N LEU A 207 -6.70 0.03 4.79
CA LEU A 207 -8.03 -0.34 5.29
C LEU A 207 -9.14 0.47 4.59
N SER A 208 -8.95 1.79 4.52
CA SER A 208 -9.88 2.69 3.84
C SER A 208 -10.02 2.34 2.37
N ASN A 209 -8.91 2.06 1.68
CA ASN A 209 -8.94 1.63 0.28
C ASN A 209 -9.71 0.32 0.13
N ALA A 210 -9.46 -0.70 0.95
CA ALA A 210 -10.18 -1.97 0.86
C ALA A 210 -11.70 -1.81 1.06
N CYS A 211 -12.13 -0.98 2.04
CA CYS A 211 -13.54 -0.67 2.25
C CYS A 211 -14.14 0.11 1.07
N ILE A 212 -13.42 1.11 0.54
CA ILE A 212 -13.88 1.91 -0.60
C ILE A 212 -14.00 1.04 -1.85
N GLN A 213 -13.04 0.16 -2.15
CA GLN A 213 -13.11 -0.76 -3.29
C GLN A 213 -14.30 -1.71 -3.16
N LEU A 214 -14.57 -2.24 -1.96
CA LEU A 214 -15.74 -3.08 -1.71
C LEU A 214 -17.06 -2.32 -2.00
N LEU A 215 -17.15 -1.05 -1.61
CA LEU A 215 -18.32 -0.20 -1.88
C LEU A 215 -18.44 0.16 -3.36
N ILE A 216 -17.33 0.50 -4.01
CA ILE A 216 -17.27 0.82 -5.44
C ILE A 216 -17.71 -0.40 -6.26
N MET A 217 -17.23 -1.59 -5.93
CA MET A 217 -17.62 -2.84 -6.59
C MET A 217 -19.12 -3.13 -6.41
N ASN A 218 -19.67 -2.92 -5.21
CA ASN A 218 -21.11 -3.07 -4.96
C ASN A 218 -21.95 -2.09 -5.82
N LYS A 219 -21.49 -0.85 -5.96
CA LYS A 219 -22.13 0.16 -6.80
C LYS A 219 -21.99 -0.14 -8.30
N PHE A 220 -20.83 -0.64 -8.73
CA PHE A 220 -20.54 -0.96 -10.13
C PHE A 220 -21.43 -2.07 -10.68
N LEU A 221 -21.83 -3.02 -9.83
CA LEU A 221 -22.73 -4.11 -10.19
C LEU A 221 -24.22 -3.72 -10.16
N GLU A 222 -24.55 -2.44 -9.92
CA GLU A 222 -25.90 -1.84 -9.94
C GLU A 222 -26.98 -2.75 -9.32
N THR A 223 -26.65 -3.35 -8.18
CA THR A 223 -27.55 -4.27 -7.49
C THR A 223 -28.55 -3.48 -6.64
N ASP A 224 -29.54 -2.86 -7.28
CA ASP A 224 -30.60 -2.12 -6.57
C ASP A 224 -31.44 -3.03 -5.63
N HIS A 225 -31.40 -4.34 -5.82
CA HIS A 225 -32.15 -5.31 -5.01
C HIS A 225 -31.51 -5.66 -3.65
N TYR A 226 -30.19 -5.50 -3.48
CA TYR A 226 -29.49 -5.92 -2.27
C TYR A 226 -28.50 -4.86 -1.77
N ASN A 227 -28.69 -4.36 -0.54
CA ASN A 227 -27.73 -3.45 0.12
C ASN A 227 -26.32 -4.06 0.23
N TRP A 228 -26.21 -5.40 0.30
CA TRP A 228 -24.96 -6.15 0.33
C TRP A 228 -24.97 -7.30 -0.68
N TYR A 229 -24.37 -7.05 -1.85
CA TYR A 229 -24.29 -8.00 -2.96
C TYR A 229 -23.78 -9.39 -2.57
N GLY A 230 -22.62 -9.51 -1.91
CA GLY A 230 -21.97 -10.82 -1.77
C GLY A 230 -22.67 -11.80 -0.82
N PHE A 231 -23.22 -11.32 0.31
CA PHE A 231 -23.99 -12.21 1.19
C PHE A 231 -25.31 -12.63 0.53
N GLY A 232 -25.98 -11.72 -0.19
CA GLY A 232 -27.19 -12.02 -0.96
C GLY A 232 -26.93 -13.05 -2.07
N ALA A 233 -25.89 -12.84 -2.88
CA ALA A 233 -25.52 -13.75 -3.96
C ALA A 233 -25.17 -15.16 -3.47
N VAL A 234 -24.50 -15.28 -2.32
CA VAL A 234 -24.14 -16.57 -1.72
C VAL A 234 -25.35 -17.27 -1.12
N LEU A 235 -26.24 -16.50 -0.47
CA LEU A 235 -27.49 -17.03 0.07
C LEU A 235 -28.41 -17.54 -1.05
N ASP A 236 -28.48 -16.83 -2.17
CA ASP A 236 -29.23 -17.24 -3.36
C ASP A 236 -28.63 -18.49 -3.99
N LEU A 237 -27.30 -18.60 -4.04
CA LEU A 237 -26.62 -19.82 -4.50
C LEU A 237 -26.87 -21.02 -3.57
N LEU A 238 -26.86 -20.82 -2.25
CA LEU A 238 -27.14 -21.87 -1.26
C LEU A 238 -28.61 -22.30 -1.27
N ARG A 239 -29.53 -21.38 -1.57
CA ARG A 239 -30.96 -21.66 -1.75
C ARG A 239 -31.29 -22.29 -3.09
N GLY A 240 -30.31 -22.39 -4.00
CA GLY A 240 -30.52 -22.90 -5.35
C GLY A 240 -31.34 -21.96 -6.24
N ALA A 241 -31.44 -20.68 -5.89
CA ALA A 241 -32.13 -19.68 -6.70
C ALA A 241 -31.33 -19.45 -8.00
N THR A 242 -32.01 -19.54 -9.14
CA THR A 242 -31.40 -19.31 -10.45
C THR A 242 -31.38 -17.83 -10.81
N TRP A 243 -30.47 -17.44 -11.71
CA TRP A 243 -30.36 -16.08 -12.26
C TRP A 243 -31.68 -15.58 -12.88
N GLU A 244 -32.55 -16.49 -13.33
CA GLU A 244 -33.87 -16.20 -13.86
C GLU A 244 -34.84 -15.61 -12.82
N GLN A 245 -34.62 -15.92 -11.54
CA GLN A 245 -35.45 -15.45 -10.43
C GLN A 245 -34.85 -14.22 -9.75
N SER A 246 -33.53 -14.16 -9.66
CA SER A 246 -32.84 -13.02 -9.03
C SER A 246 -32.59 -11.85 -9.97
N GLY A 247 -32.62 -12.08 -11.30
CA GLY A 247 -32.27 -11.08 -12.31
C GLY A 247 -30.80 -10.63 -12.27
N MET A 248 -29.99 -11.26 -11.43
CA MET A 248 -28.58 -10.93 -11.22
C MET A 248 -27.70 -11.70 -12.20
N PHE A 249 -26.79 -10.99 -12.86
CA PHE A 249 -25.92 -11.53 -13.92
C PHE A 249 -26.68 -12.38 -14.96
N PRO A 250 -27.63 -11.79 -15.71
CA PRO A 250 -28.36 -12.55 -16.70
C PRO A 250 -27.41 -13.06 -17.77
N ARG A 251 -27.60 -14.33 -18.13
CA ARG A 251 -26.81 -15.02 -19.16
C ARG A 251 -27.42 -14.85 -20.54
N VAL A 252 -28.68 -14.42 -20.58
CA VAL A 252 -29.45 -14.16 -21.79
C VAL A 252 -29.95 -12.73 -21.70
N SER A 253 -29.74 -11.94 -22.75
CA SER A 253 -30.29 -10.60 -22.88
C SER A 253 -30.95 -10.42 -24.24
N LEU A 254 -31.74 -9.36 -24.34
CA LEU A 254 -32.39 -8.93 -25.57
C LEU A 254 -31.65 -7.73 -26.12
N CYS A 255 -31.55 -7.69 -27.44
CA CYS A 255 -30.95 -6.60 -28.19
C CYS A 255 -31.91 -6.14 -29.28
N ASP A 256 -32.17 -4.84 -29.32
CA ASP A 256 -32.95 -4.21 -30.38
C ASP A 256 -31.96 -3.58 -31.38
N PHE A 257 -32.03 -3.97 -32.66
CA PHE A 257 -31.26 -3.34 -33.73
C PHE A 257 -32.16 -2.93 -34.89
N ASP A 258 -31.86 -1.76 -35.48
CA ASP A 258 -32.67 -1.15 -36.52
C ASP A 258 -32.03 -1.35 -37.89
N VAL A 259 -32.75 -1.98 -38.81
CA VAL A 259 -32.32 -2.12 -40.21
C VAL A 259 -33.01 -1.06 -41.04
N ARG A 260 -32.21 -0.29 -41.78
CA ARG A 260 -32.72 0.73 -42.71
C ARG A 260 -32.92 0.12 -44.09
N VAL A 261 -34.18 0.05 -44.50
CA VAL A 261 -34.58 -0.31 -45.88
C VAL A 261 -35.15 0.96 -46.53
N MET A 262 -35.11 1.06 -47.87
CA MET A 262 -35.53 2.26 -48.60
C MET A 262 -36.93 2.73 -48.14
N GLY A 263 -36.96 3.85 -47.40
CA GLY A 263 -38.19 4.50 -46.92
C GLY A 263 -38.74 4.03 -45.56
N ASN A 264 -38.17 3.02 -44.89
CA ASN A 264 -38.66 2.57 -43.58
C ASN A 264 -37.55 2.04 -42.65
N ILE A 265 -37.70 2.28 -41.34
CA ILE A 265 -36.84 1.70 -40.30
C ILE A 265 -37.56 0.48 -39.74
N GLN A 266 -36.94 -0.69 -39.86
CA GLN A 266 -37.48 -1.94 -39.34
C GLN A 266 -36.74 -2.34 -38.06
N PRO A 267 -37.38 -2.27 -36.88
CA PRO A 267 -36.78 -2.71 -35.63
C PRO A 267 -36.83 -4.24 -35.53
N HIS A 268 -35.69 -4.85 -35.22
CA HIS A 268 -35.58 -6.28 -34.93
C HIS A 268 -35.11 -6.49 -33.49
N THR A 269 -35.82 -7.33 -32.74
CA THR A 269 -35.40 -7.79 -31.42
C THR A 269 -34.87 -9.21 -31.53
N ILE A 270 -33.62 -9.42 -31.10
CA ILE A 270 -32.97 -10.73 -31.08
C ILE A 270 -32.52 -11.08 -29.67
N GLN A 271 -32.45 -12.39 -29.41
CA GLN A 271 -32.00 -12.93 -28.13
C GLN A 271 -30.53 -13.29 -28.22
N CYS A 272 -29.72 -12.80 -27.27
CA CYS A 272 -28.29 -13.03 -27.24
C CYS A 272 -27.85 -13.67 -25.91
N VAL A 273 -26.90 -14.59 -25.98
CA VAL A 273 -26.25 -15.22 -24.84
C VAL A 273 -24.97 -14.48 -24.50
N LEU A 274 -24.89 -13.94 -23.28
CA LEU A 274 -23.75 -13.20 -22.76
C LEU A 274 -22.78 -14.15 -22.07
N VAL A 275 -21.92 -14.79 -22.89
CA VAL A 275 -20.91 -15.74 -22.39
C VAL A 275 -19.91 -15.06 -21.45
N ILE A 276 -19.64 -13.76 -21.62
CA ILE A 276 -18.75 -13.02 -20.72
C ILE A 276 -19.26 -12.96 -19.27
N ASN A 277 -20.59 -12.99 -19.09
CA ASN A 277 -21.18 -12.73 -17.79
C ASN A 277 -21.01 -13.89 -16.81
N ILE A 278 -20.88 -15.13 -17.32
CA ILE A 278 -20.58 -16.30 -16.49
C ILE A 278 -19.22 -16.19 -15.80
N PHE A 279 -18.23 -15.56 -16.46
CA PHE A 279 -16.91 -15.33 -15.89
C PHE A 279 -16.95 -14.20 -14.87
N ASN A 280 -17.63 -13.10 -15.20
CA ASN A 280 -17.81 -11.97 -14.31
C ASN A 280 -18.49 -12.39 -12.99
N GLU A 281 -19.57 -13.17 -13.07
CA GLU A 281 -20.26 -13.73 -11.89
C GLU A 281 -19.26 -14.39 -10.92
N LYS A 282 -18.39 -15.28 -11.42
CA LYS A 282 -17.43 -16.02 -10.57
C LYS A 282 -16.29 -15.14 -10.06
N ILE A 283 -15.78 -14.24 -10.88
CA ILE A 283 -14.70 -13.31 -10.49
C ILE A 283 -15.19 -12.39 -9.36
N PHE A 284 -16.36 -11.77 -9.50
CA PHE A 284 -16.86 -10.83 -8.51
C PHE A 284 -17.26 -11.50 -7.19
N ILE A 285 -17.78 -12.74 -7.22
CA ILE A 285 -18.01 -13.52 -5.99
C ILE A 285 -16.68 -13.78 -5.26
N PHE A 286 -15.66 -14.22 -5.99
CA PHE A 286 -14.33 -14.47 -5.42
C PHE A 286 -13.71 -13.18 -4.83
N LEU A 287 -13.76 -12.07 -5.57
CA LEU A 287 -13.21 -10.79 -5.13
C LEU A 287 -13.91 -10.24 -3.88
N TRP A 288 -15.22 -10.42 -3.77
CA TRP A 288 -15.97 -9.98 -2.58
C TRP A 288 -15.47 -10.67 -1.31
N PHE A 289 -15.32 -12.00 -1.32
CA PHE A 289 -14.76 -12.73 -0.19
C PHE A 289 -13.29 -12.38 0.07
N TRP A 290 -12.50 -12.23 -1.00
CA TRP A 290 -11.10 -11.82 -0.89
C TRP A 290 -10.97 -10.46 -0.19
N TYR A 291 -11.79 -9.47 -0.55
CA TYR A 291 -11.78 -8.14 0.08
C TYR A 291 -12.21 -8.18 1.55
N LEU A 292 -13.15 -9.04 1.94
CA LEU A 292 -13.47 -9.24 3.36
C LEU A 292 -12.30 -9.82 4.16
N ILE A 293 -11.61 -10.82 3.60
CA ILE A 293 -10.41 -11.40 4.21
C ILE A 293 -9.32 -10.33 4.37
N LEU A 294 -9.11 -9.50 3.35
CA LEU A 294 -8.17 -8.37 3.40
C LEU A 294 -8.53 -7.37 4.51
N ILE A 295 -9.80 -6.98 4.62
CA ILE A 295 -10.28 -6.07 5.68
C ILE A 295 -10.04 -6.67 7.06
N CYS A 296 -10.30 -7.96 7.24
CA CYS A 296 -10.06 -8.65 8.51
C CYS A 296 -8.58 -8.63 8.90
N PHE A 297 -7.68 -9.05 8.00
CA PHE A 297 -6.23 -9.07 8.28
C PHE A 297 -5.64 -7.67 8.47
N THR A 298 -6.09 -6.67 7.71
CA THR A 298 -5.64 -5.28 7.89
C THR A 298 -6.11 -4.68 9.19
N THR A 299 -7.35 -4.93 9.59
CA THR A 299 -7.87 -4.46 10.88
C THR A 299 -7.06 -5.05 12.02
N GLY A 300 -6.78 -6.36 11.99
CA GLY A 300 -5.91 -7.01 12.98
C GLY A 300 -4.50 -6.42 13.02
N SER A 301 -3.87 -6.20 11.85
CA SER A 301 -2.56 -5.56 11.77
C SER A 301 -2.55 -4.12 12.30
N LEU A 302 -3.57 -3.33 11.96
CA LEU A 302 -3.71 -1.95 12.40
C LEU A 302 -3.86 -1.88 13.94
N VAL A 303 -4.71 -2.72 14.52
CA VAL A 303 -4.92 -2.79 15.98
C VAL A 303 -3.62 -3.21 16.68
N TYR A 304 -2.88 -4.19 16.14
CA TYR A 304 -1.59 -4.61 16.68
C TYR A 304 -0.57 -3.47 16.72
N TRP A 305 -0.40 -2.74 15.60
CA TRP A 305 0.55 -1.64 15.53
C TRP A 305 0.14 -0.43 16.39
N ILE A 306 -1.15 -0.12 16.45
CA ILE A 306 -1.68 0.90 17.38
C ILE A 306 -1.41 0.49 18.84
N GLY A 307 -1.66 -0.77 19.20
CA GLY A 307 -1.41 -1.30 20.54
C GLY A 307 0.06 -1.18 20.96
N ILE A 308 0.99 -1.48 20.06
CA ILE A 308 2.44 -1.30 20.31
C ILE A 308 2.84 0.15 20.52
N CYS A 309 2.16 1.09 19.85
CA CYS A 309 2.48 2.51 19.94
C CYS A 309 1.88 3.19 21.18
N LEU A 310 0.70 2.75 21.62
CA LEU A 310 0.00 3.32 22.77
C LEU A 310 0.46 2.71 24.10
N ILE A 311 0.76 1.40 24.12
CA ILE A 311 1.07 0.67 25.35
C ILE A 311 2.59 0.52 25.50
N PRO A 312 3.20 0.95 26.61
CA PRO A 312 4.65 0.79 26.84
C PRO A 312 5.06 -0.64 27.23
N CYS A 313 4.15 -1.43 27.82
CA CYS A 313 4.45 -2.78 28.32
C CYS A 313 4.96 -3.76 27.23
N PRO A 314 4.35 -3.85 26.02
CA PRO A 314 4.86 -4.68 24.93
C PRO A 314 6.29 -4.33 24.50
N ASN A 315 6.65 -3.04 24.50
CA ASN A 315 7.99 -2.57 24.14
C ASN A 315 9.02 -2.96 25.19
N ARG A 316 8.66 -2.81 26.47
CA ARG A 316 9.50 -3.28 27.58
C ARG A 316 9.72 -4.78 27.54
N ASN A 317 8.65 -5.56 27.42
CA ASN A 317 8.73 -7.03 27.37
C ASN A 317 9.53 -7.52 26.15
N PHE A 318 9.42 -6.83 25.02
CA PHE A 318 10.21 -7.14 23.83
C PHE A 318 11.71 -6.95 24.07
N VAL A 319 12.14 -5.79 24.58
CA VAL A 319 13.57 -5.52 24.84
C VAL A 319 14.12 -6.48 25.89
N VAL A 320 13.38 -6.69 26.99
CA VAL A 320 13.80 -7.59 28.08
C VAL A 320 14.02 -9.01 27.58
N ARG A 321 13.06 -9.58 26.84
CA ARG A 321 13.20 -10.95 26.29
C ARG A 321 14.37 -11.10 25.33
N HIS A 322 14.66 -10.07 24.52
CA HIS A 322 15.80 -10.12 23.59
C HIS A 322 17.14 -9.95 24.30
N LEU A 323 17.18 -9.21 25.43
CA LEU A 323 18.38 -9.09 26.27
C LEU A 323 18.62 -10.36 27.11
N GLU A 324 17.58 -10.97 27.67
CA GLU A 324 17.66 -12.25 28.40
C GLU A 324 18.15 -13.40 27.50
N MET A 325 17.76 -13.39 26.22
CA MET A 325 18.25 -14.36 25.23
C MET A 325 19.62 -13.99 24.61
N SER A 326 20.22 -12.87 25.00
CA SER A 326 21.58 -12.50 24.57
C SER A 326 22.63 -13.07 25.53
N GLU A 327 23.88 -13.23 25.10
CA GLU A 327 24.99 -13.85 25.87
C GLU A 327 25.42 -13.06 27.14
N LEU A 328 24.63 -12.09 27.58
CA LEU A 328 24.90 -11.29 28.78
C LEU A 328 24.41 -12.00 30.05
N PRO A 329 25.14 -11.95 31.17
CA PRO A 329 24.56 -12.17 32.48
C PRO A 329 23.66 -10.97 32.80
N PHE A 330 22.39 -11.04 32.42
CA PHE A 330 21.42 -9.97 32.59
C PHE A 330 20.43 -10.33 33.69
N ASP A 331 20.55 -9.68 34.85
CA ASP A 331 19.55 -9.74 35.90
C ASP A 331 18.51 -8.63 35.70
N PHE A 332 17.28 -9.02 35.39
CA PHE A 332 16.16 -8.12 35.11
C PHE A 332 15.80 -7.22 36.31
N GLN A 333 16.11 -7.66 37.53
CA GLN A 333 15.67 -6.99 38.75
C GLN A 333 16.51 -5.76 39.09
N GLU A 334 17.80 -5.73 38.74
CA GLU A 334 18.70 -4.59 38.95
C GLU A 334 18.66 -3.58 37.79
N SER A 335 18.34 -4.03 36.58
CA SER A 335 18.49 -3.26 35.34
C SER A 335 17.20 -2.60 34.83
N LYS A 336 16.10 -2.62 35.59
CA LYS A 336 14.79 -2.08 35.16
C LYS A 336 14.85 -0.61 34.72
N ASP A 337 15.46 0.24 35.54
CA ASP A 337 15.56 1.69 35.28
C ASP A 337 16.41 1.98 34.03
N ASP A 338 17.43 1.15 33.81
CA ASP A 338 18.34 1.27 32.70
C ASP A 338 17.69 0.81 31.38
N VAL A 339 16.82 -0.20 31.44
CA VAL A 339 15.97 -0.59 30.30
C VAL A 339 15.00 0.53 29.93
N GLU A 340 14.40 1.22 30.91
CA GLU A 340 13.50 2.34 30.63
C GLU A 340 14.24 3.54 30.02
N LYS A 341 15.44 3.87 30.52
CA LYS A 341 16.30 4.90 29.92
C LYS A 341 16.70 4.53 28.48
N PHE A 342 17.01 3.27 28.22
CA PHE A 342 17.34 2.78 26.89
C PHE A 342 16.14 2.87 25.92
N ILE A 343 14.94 2.47 26.36
CA ILE A 343 13.72 2.63 25.56
C ILE A 343 13.44 4.11 25.29
N SER A 344 13.63 4.99 26.29
CA SER A 344 13.51 6.44 26.10
C SER A 344 14.57 7.02 25.14
N TYR A 345 15.74 6.38 25.03
CA TYR A 345 16.77 6.76 24.06
C TYR A 345 16.38 6.35 22.63
N LEU A 346 15.86 5.13 22.46
CA LEU A 346 15.44 4.58 21.16
C LEU A 346 14.16 5.22 20.62
N LYS A 347 13.23 5.60 21.52
CA LYS A 347 11.89 6.11 21.20
C LYS A 347 11.06 5.14 20.35
N ASN A 348 9.85 5.58 19.96
CA ASN A 348 8.92 4.77 19.18
C ASN A 348 9.47 4.40 17.80
N ASP A 349 10.14 5.33 17.10
CA ASP A 349 10.71 5.05 15.77
C ASP A 349 11.85 4.01 15.82
N GLY A 350 12.76 4.11 16.80
CA GLY A 350 13.82 3.12 16.97
C GLY A 350 13.27 1.74 17.34
N MET A 351 12.27 1.71 18.23
CA MET A 351 11.57 0.47 18.58
C MET A 351 10.84 -0.15 17.38
N PHE A 352 10.18 0.67 16.58
CA PHE A 352 9.49 0.25 15.35
C PHE A 352 10.48 -0.38 14.36
N VAL A 353 11.59 0.29 14.07
CA VAL A 353 12.61 -0.19 13.13
C VAL A 353 13.19 -1.53 13.58
N ILE A 354 13.52 -1.68 14.87
CA ILE A 354 14.08 -2.94 15.39
C ILE A 354 13.06 -4.07 15.32
N ARG A 355 11.78 -3.80 15.65
CA ARG A 355 10.71 -4.79 15.49
C ARG A 355 10.57 -5.23 14.03
N MET A 356 10.62 -4.27 13.10
CA MET A 356 10.56 -4.57 11.68
C MET A 356 11.73 -5.46 11.23
N ILE A 357 12.95 -5.13 11.67
CA ILE A 357 14.14 -5.95 11.42
C ILE A 357 13.97 -7.37 11.99
N THR A 358 13.49 -7.52 13.22
CA THR A 358 13.28 -8.85 13.83
C THR A 358 12.28 -9.71 13.08
N VAL A 359 11.22 -9.10 12.53
CA VAL A 359 10.19 -9.83 11.77
C VAL A 359 10.75 -10.34 10.43
N HIS A 360 11.66 -9.59 9.80
CA HIS A 360 12.21 -9.95 8.49
C HIS A 360 13.50 -10.79 8.56
N ALA A 361 14.46 -10.43 9.41
CA ALA A 361 15.75 -11.10 9.54
C ALA A 361 15.76 -12.23 10.57
N GLY A 362 14.69 -12.35 11.37
CA GLY A 362 14.55 -13.33 12.43
C GLY A 362 15.06 -12.87 13.80
N VAL A 363 14.68 -13.61 14.83
CA VAL A 363 14.89 -13.26 16.25
C VAL A 363 16.38 -13.22 16.62
N ILE A 364 17.18 -14.17 16.11
CA ILE A 364 18.62 -14.27 16.43
C ILE A 364 19.37 -13.00 15.97
N PHE A 365 19.08 -12.51 14.76
CA PHE A 365 19.69 -11.29 14.25
C PHE A 365 19.27 -10.08 15.10
N GLY A 366 18.00 -10.02 15.50
CA GLY A 366 17.49 -8.97 16.38
C GLY A 366 18.13 -8.95 17.77
N ASN A 367 18.34 -10.11 18.38
CA ASN A 367 19.01 -10.22 19.69
C ASN A 367 20.41 -9.58 19.64
N GLU A 368 21.22 -9.94 18.64
CA GLU A 368 22.56 -9.39 18.47
C GLU A 368 22.55 -7.88 18.15
N LEU A 369 21.57 -7.41 17.37
CA LEU A 369 21.41 -5.98 17.07
C LEU A 369 21.02 -5.17 18.31
N ILE A 370 20.06 -5.66 19.09
CA ILE A 370 19.64 -5.03 20.36
C ILE A 370 20.83 -5.00 21.34
N TYR A 371 21.58 -6.10 21.43
CA TYR A 371 22.80 -6.19 22.23
C TYR A 371 23.85 -5.16 21.79
N ALA A 372 24.12 -5.03 20.48
CA ALA A 372 25.07 -4.06 19.97
C ALA A 372 24.65 -2.60 20.26
N LEU A 373 23.34 -2.31 20.13
CA LEU A 373 22.77 -1.01 20.47
C LEU A 373 22.85 -0.72 21.97
N TRP A 374 22.55 -1.72 22.82
CA TRP A 374 22.66 -1.64 24.27
C TRP A 374 24.09 -1.33 24.70
N LYS A 375 25.07 -2.13 24.26
CA LYS A 375 26.49 -1.91 24.56
C LYS A 375 26.96 -0.51 24.16
N SER A 376 26.53 -0.05 22.98
CA SER A 376 26.93 1.27 22.52
C SER A 376 26.23 2.41 23.27
N TYR A 377 25.03 2.20 23.81
CA TYR A 377 24.35 3.20 24.64
C TYR A 377 25.12 3.45 25.94
N PHE A 378 25.50 2.41 26.68
CA PHE A 378 26.30 2.55 27.90
C PHE A 378 27.70 3.08 27.63
N GLY A 379 28.29 2.72 26.48
CA GLY A 379 29.55 3.32 26.03
C GLY A 379 29.45 4.85 25.93
N ILE A 380 28.38 5.36 25.31
CA ILE A 380 28.12 6.80 25.20
C ILE A 380 27.82 7.44 26.56
N GLU A 381 27.01 6.79 27.40
CA GLU A 381 26.68 7.32 28.72
C GLU A 381 27.92 7.45 29.62
N SER A 382 28.82 6.47 29.56
CA SER A 382 30.10 6.53 30.30
C SER A 382 31.01 7.68 29.81
N GLN A 383 31.00 7.98 28.51
CA GLN A 383 31.75 9.11 27.96
C GLN A 383 31.13 10.45 28.37
N ILE A 384 29.79 10.57 28.35
CA ILE A 384 29.08 11.77 28.80
C ILE A 384 29.32 12.01 30.28
N ARG A 385 29.23 10.96 31.12
CA ARG A 385 29.53 11.05 32.56
C ARG A 385 30.96 11.52 32.80
N ARG A 386 31.95 10.96 32.07
CA ARG A 386 33.35 11.41 32.13
C ARG A 386 33.52 12.88 31.73
N CYS A 387 32.85 13.35 30.69
CA CYS A 387 32.89 14.76 30.29
C CYS A 387 32.22 15.69 31.32
N SER A 388 31.14 15.25 31.98
CA SER A 388 30.47 16.04 33.02
C SER A 388 31.19 16.03 34.37
N SER A 389 32.03 15.05 34.63
CA SER A 389 32.85 14.95 35.85
C SER A 389 34.18 15.70 35.76
N PHE A 390 34.49 16.37 34.63
CA PHE A 390 35.56 17.37 34.64
C PHE A 390 35.09 18.56 35.47
N PRO A 391 35.75 18.88 36.59
CA PRO A 391 35.41 20.07 37.34
C PRO A 391 35.66 21.29 36.45
N ALA A 392 34.76 22.27 36.50
CA ALA A 392 34.91 23.55 35.79
C ALA A 392 36.17 24.34 36.19
N SER A 393 36.93 23.84 37.17
CA SER A 393 38.21 24.35 37.65
C SER A 393 39.44 23.52 37.25
N ALA A 394 39.30 22.49 36.41
CA ALA A 394 40.46 21.82 35.82
C ALA A 394 41.11 22.76 34.80
N ILE A 395 42.09 23.53 35.28
CA ILE A 395 43.01 24.35 34.51
C ILE A 395 43.48 23.52 33.31
N ILE A 396 43.19 24.03 32.13
CA ILE A 396 43.68 23.54 30.85
C ILE A 396 45.20 23.52 30.95
N TRP A 397 45.78 22.32 31.04
CA TRP A 397 47.19 22.14 30.74
C TRP A 397 47.32 22.34 29.23
N THR A 398 47.91 23.45 28.83
CA THR A 398 48.22 23.73 27.43
C THR A 398 49.26 22.73 26.95
N PRO A 399 49.01 21.96 25.87
CA PRO A 399 50.07 21.18 25.26
C PRO A 399 51.06 22.16 24.58
N PRO A 400 52.38 21.96 24.71
CA PRO A 400 53.33 22.74 23.96
C PRO A 400 53.29 22.31 22.49
N GLY A 401 52.86 23.22 21.61
CA GLY A 401 53.05 23.16 20.16
C GLY A 401 52.36 22.01 19.42
N GLY A 402 51.12 22.22 18.96
CA GLY A 402 50.45 21.34 17.99
C GLY A 402 49.13 21.91 17.51
N ASN A 403 49.04 22.20 16.20
CA ASN A 403 48.01 23.03 15.54
C ASN A 403 46.54 22.71 15.90
N THR A 404 45.87 23.69 16.48
CA THR A 404 44.42 23.76 16.76
C THR A 404 43.57 24.12 15.52
N SER A 405 43.97 23.68 14.32
CA SER A 405 43.26 24.01 13.06
C SER A 405 42.30 22.94 12.56
N ASP A 406 42.34 21.72 13.10
CA ASP A 406 41.66 20.58 12.45
C ASP A 406 40.34 20.16 13.11
N ILE A 407 40.16 20.44 14.41
CA ILE A 407 38.90 20.11 15.13
C ILE A 407 37.79 21.12 14.80
N HIS A 408 38.11 22.42 14.69
CA HIS A 408 37.16 23.43 14.23
C HIS A 408 36.82 23.31 12.73
N LYS A 409 37.72 22.75 11.91
CA LYS A 409 37.45 22.45 10.50
C LYS A 409 36.47 21.29 10.34
N LEU A 410 36.47 20.29 11.22
CA LEU A 410 35.54 19.16 11.13
C LEU A 410 34.09 19.58 11.44
N ASP A 411 33.88 20.42 12.47
CA ASP A 411 32.56 20.94 12.79
C ASP A 411 32.06 21.94 11.73
N TYR A 412 32.92 22.80 11.18
CA TYR A 412 32.56 23.74 10.12
C TYR A 412 32.30 23.05 8.76
N PHE A 413 33.02 21.96 8.47
CA PHE A 413 32.81 21.16 7.26
C PHE A 413 31.51 20.34 7.34
N MET A 414 31.19 19.78 8.51
CA MET A 414 29.92 19.09 8.74
C MET A 414 28.71 20.03 8.70
N ASP A 415 28.84 21.26 9.21
CA ASP A 415 27.80 22.28 9.08
C ASP A 415 27.55 22.67 7.61
N LYS A 416 28.59 22.73 6.76
CA LYS A 416 28.41 22.96 5.32
C LYS A 416 27.75 21.79 4.59
N VAL A 417 28.05 20.54 4.95
CA VAL A 417 27.41 19.36 4.34
C VAL A 417 25.92 19.28 4.72
N VAL A 418 25.57 19.61 5.97
CA VAL A 418 24.19 19.68 6.45
C VAL A 418 23.42 20.83 5.79
N ILE A 419 24.04 22.00 5.61
CA ILE A 419 23.44 23.13 4.87
C ILE A 419 23.26 22.79 3.38
N PHE A 420 24.17 22.02 2.78
CA PHE A 420 24.04 21.60 1.37
C PHE A 420 22.91 20.60 1.15
N THR A 421 22.66 19.68 2.10
CA THR A 421 21.47 18.82 2.09
C THR A 421 20.18 19.62 2.33
N TYR A 422 20.25 20.67 3.16
CA TYR A 422 19.14 21.59 3.44
C TYR A 422 18.75 22.45 2.23
N LEU A 423 19.74 22.92 1.43
CA LEU A 423 19.52 23.70 0.21
C LEU A 423 18.93 22.87 -0.94
N ASN A 424 19.35 21.61 -1.09
CA ASN A 424 18.74 20.71 -2.08
C ASN A 424 17.27 20.38 -1.75
N MET A 425 16.92 20.29 -0.46
CA MET A 425 15.53 20.09 -0.01
C MET A 425 14.68 21.34 -0.24
N LYS A 426 15.23 22.53 -0.01
CA LYS A 426 14.55 23.82 -0.26
C LYS A 426 14.31 24.06 -1.75
N ASN A 427 15.26 23.69 -2.62
CA ASN A 427 15.11 23.82 -4.07
C ASN A 427 14.03 22.88 -4.65
N SER A 428 13.87 21.66 -4.13
CA SER A 428 12.83 20.74 -4.60
C SER A 428 11.41 21.19 -4.22
N LEU A 429 11.22 21.73 -3.00
CA LEU A 429 9.94 22.34 -2.60
C LEU A 429 9.69 23.72 -3.21
N PHE A 430 10.73 24.50 -3.49
CA PHE A 430 10.60 25.80 -4.17
C PHE A 430 10.13 25.63 -5.62
N VAL A 431 10.60 24.58 -6.32
CA VAL A 431 10.08 24.21 -7.65
C VAL A 431 8.62 23.77 -7.58
N LEU A 432 8.20 23.05 -6.53
CA LEU A 432 6.80 22.66 -6.35
C LEU A 432 5.89 23.87 -6.04
N ASN A 433 6.37 24.84 -5.24
CA ASN A 433 5.65 26.08 -4.95
C ASN A 433 5.58 27.02 -6.16
N LEU A 434 6.63 27.11 -6.98
CA LEU A 434 6.61 27.87 -8.25
C LEU A 434 5.64 27.28 -9.27
N ILE A 435 5.48 25.95 -9.30
CA ILE A 435 4.50 25.27 -10.17
C ILE A 435 3.06 25.50 -9.65
N LEU A 436 2.86 25.57 -8.33
CA LEU A 436 1.56 25.85 -7.71
C LEU A 436 1.16 27.34 -7.81
N GLU A 437 2.10 28.28 -7.75
CA GLU A 437 1.85 29.71 -7.96
C GLU A 437 1.53 30.04 -9.41
N LYS A 438 2.24 29.44 -10.38
CA LYS A 438 1.94 29.63 -11.81
C LYS A 438 0.57 29.06 -12.23
N LYS A 439 0.05 28.05 -11.52
CA LYS A 439 -1.33 27.54 -11.75
C LYS A 439 -2.41 28.48 -11.20
N LYS A 440 -2.14 29.26 -10.15
CA LYS A 440 -3.10 30.25 -9.62
C LYS A 440 -3.21 31.49 -10.51
N THR A 441 -2.14 31.88 -11.20
CA THR A 441 -2.17 33.04 -12.12
C THR A 441 -2.84 32.74 -13.47
N ALA A 442 -2.89 31.47 -13.90
CA ALA A 442 -3.54 31.07 -15.15
C ALA A 442 -5.08 30.94 -15.06
N VAL A 443 -5.68 31.00 -13.86
CA VAL A 443 -7.14 30.90 -13.64
C VAL A 443 -7.80 32.28 -13.51
N TYR A 444 -7.04 33.36 -13.61
CA TYR A 444 -7.56 34.74 -13.61
C TYR A 444 -7.39 35.46 -14.96
N LEU A 445 -7.01 34.74 -16.03
CA LEU A 445 -6.81 35.29 -17.38
C LEU A 445 -7.47 34.46 -18.51
N LEU A 446 -8.49 33.69 -18.15
CA LEU A 446 -9.56 33.17 -19.02
C LEU A 446 -10.89 33.49 -18.32
#